data_AF-A0A401PQ78-F1
#
_entry.id   AF-A0A401PQ78-F1
#
_cell.length_a   1.000
_cell.length_b   1.000
_cell.length_c   1.000
_cell.angle_alpha   90.00
_cell.angle_beta   90.00
_cell.angle_gamma   90.00
#
_symmetry.space_group_name_H-M   'P 1'
#
loop_
_entity.id
_entity.type
_entity.pdbx_description
1 polymer ?
#
loop_
_entity_poly.entity_id
_entity_poly.type
_entity_poly.pdbx_seq_one_letter_code
_entity_poly.pdbx_strand_id
1 'polypeptide(L)'
;NTVLHVLVLQPEKEQAYSMYDLITSLVSEKHHQFVENIVNNDGYTPLKLAAAEGDFVMFNYLVQKQKKIYWTMGTISYCVYDLTNIDTWGDQKSVLDIITTSRNSEVRKLVDAKPVKELLHQKWNSFGYKYFLIWMFSYIMYIIIFTVSSLYRPLKPIPPGLSDNLTIRTQKTLAESYQTKEDYLRLVGELITIIGALVILISEIPYLYRIGPRNYLGNTSIGGPFPLLL
;
A
#
# COMPACT_ATOMS: atom_id res chain seq x y z
N ASN A 1 -6.70 20.45 18.17
CA ASN A 1 -5.61 19.81 18.94
C ASN A 1 -5.92 19.87 20.42
N THR A 2 -5.81 18.75 21.14
CA THR A 2 -5.88 18.72 22.62
C THR A 2 -4.49 18.93 23.23
N VAL A 3 -4.39 19.02 24.56
CA VAL A 3 -3.09 19.15 25.25
C VAL A 3 -2.13 18.00 24.89
N LEU A 4 -2.63 16.77 24.78
CA LEU A 4 -1.81 15.61 24.37
C LEU A 4 -1.27 15.76 22.94
N HIS A 5 -2.07 16.30 22.02
CA HIS A 5 -1.61 16.58 20.65
C HIS A 5 -0.50 17.65 20.64
N VAL A 6 -0.63 18.68 21.48
CA VAL A 6 0.39 19.75 21.59
C VAL A 6 1.70 19.21 22.17
N LEU A 7 1.62 18.27 23.12
CA LEU A 7 2.80 17.62 23.71
C LEU A 7 3.57 16.77 22.70
N VAL A 8 2.87 16.06 21.80
CA VAL A 8 3.50 15.29 20.71
C VAL A 8 4.33 16.19 19.79
N LEU A 9 3.86 17.41 19.54
CA LEU A 9 4.53 18.37 18.65
C LEU A 9 5.72 19.10 19.29
N GLN A 10 5.97 18.92 20.60
CA GLN A 10 7.07 19.63 21.26
C GLN A 10 8.45 19.11 20.82
N PRO A 11 9.45 20.00 20.65
CA PRO A 11 10.81 19.60 20.32
C PRO A 11 11.52 18.90 21.50
N GLU A 12 11.28 19.36 22.73
CA GLU A 12 11.91 18.80 23.95
C GLU A 12 11.15 17.55 24.45
N LYS A 13 11.61 16.37 24.03
CA LYS A 13 10.90 15.11 24.26
C LYS A 13 10.88 14.63 25.71
N GLU A 14 11.97 14.81 26.47
CA GLU A 14 12.02 14.31 27.86
C GLU A 14 11.03 15.02 28.79
N GLN A 15 10.91 16.35 28.64
CA GLN A 15 9.91 17.13 29.36
C GLN A 15 8.50 16.78 28.87
N ALA A 16 8.33 16.55 27.57
CA ALA A 16 7.05 16.13 27.02
C ALA A 16 6.57 14.78 27.61
N TYR A 17 7.46 13.79 27.79
CA TYR A 17 7.10 12.52 28.44
C TYR A 17 6.70 12.72 29.90
N SER A 18 7.50 13.48 30.65
CA SER A 18 7.23 13.75 32.06
C SER A 18 5.88 14.45 32.25
N MET A 19 5.58 15.41 31.38
CA MET A 19 4.30 16.11 31.37
C MET A 19 3.14 15.21 30.91
N TYR A 20 3.38 14.36 29.91
CA TYR A 20 2.40 13.38 29.44
C TYR A 20 2.03 12.40 30.55
N ASP A 21 3.01 11.88 31.29
CA ASP A 21 2.79 11.02 32.45
C ASP A 21 2.05 11.73 33.58
N LEU A 22 2.41 12.98 33.88
CA LEU A 22 1.73 13.77 34.89
C LEU A 22 0.25 13.98 34.53
N ILE A 23 -0.05 14.38 33.29
CA ILE A 23 -1.44 14.56 32.84
C ILE A 23 -2.21 13.24 32.85
N THR A 24 -1.61 12.16 32.36
CA THR A 24 -2.24 10.83 32.43
C THR A 24 -2.54 10.43 33.87
N SER A 25 -1.63 10.67 34.81
CA SER A 25 -1.80 10.30 36.23
C SER A 25 -2.90 11.09 36.93
N LEU A 26 -3.18 12.32 36.47
CA LEU A 26 -4.26 13.17 37.00
C LEU A 26 -5.64 12.75 36.49
N VAL A 27 -5.70 11.97 35.41
CA VAL A 27 -6.94 11.51 34.78
C VAL A 27 -7.26 10.09 35.29
N SER A 28 -8.52 9.84 35.66
CA SER A 28 -8.96 8.51 36.05
C SER A 28 -8.78 7.51 34.90
N GLU A 29 -8.38 6.27 35.19
CA GLU A 29 -8.17 5.17 34.21
C GLU A 29 -9.28 5.07 33.14
N LYS A 30 -10.55 5.21 33.53
CA LYS A 30 -11.68 5.18 32.58
C LYS A 30 -11.70 6.35 31.60
N HIS A 31 -11.27 7.52 32.07
CA HIS A 31 -11.18 8.73 31.26
C HIS A 31 -9.89 8.78 30.46
N HIS A 32 -8.84 8.06 30.88
CA HIS A 32 -7.56 8.02 30.18
C HIS A 32 -7.71 7.49 28.75
N GLN A 33 -8.36 6.33 28.60
CA GLN A 33 -8.63 5.75 27.27
C GLN A 33 -9.53 6.64 26.41
N PHE A 34 -10.42 7.42 27.03
CA PHE A 34 -11.23 8.40 26.31
C PHE A 34 -10.38 9.56 25.79
N VAL A 35 -9.52 10.14 26.64
CA VAL A 35 -8.67 11.29 26.29
C VAL A 35 -7.65 10.95 25.22
N GLU A 36 -7.06 9.75 25.24
CA GLU A 36 -6.12 9.29 24.20
C GLU A 36 -6.81 9.00 22.84
N ASN A 37 -8.11 8.73 22.85
CA ASN A 37 -8.88 8.48 21.63
C ASN A 37 -9.54 9.75 21.06
N ILE A 38 -9.38 10.91 21.71
CA ILE A 38 -9.85 12.18 21.15
C ILE A 38 -9.05 12.47 19.88
N VAL A 39 -9.77 12.73 18.79
CA VAL A 39 -9.18 13.08 17.50
C VAL A 39 -9.06 14.60 17.35
N ASN A 40 -8.05 15.05 16.60
CA ASN A 40 -7.96 16.41 16.12
C ASN A 40 -8.92 16.66 14.93
N ASN A 41 -8.95 17.90 14.41
CA ASN A 41 -9.79 18.25 13.25
C ASN A 41 -9.44 17.45 11.99
N ASP A 42 -8.20 16.95 11.91
CA ASP A 42 -7.72 16.10 10.81
C ASP A 42 -8.00 14.61 11.08
N GLY A 43 -8.64 14.23 12.17
CA GLY A 43 -8.96 12.83 12.51
C GLY A 43 -7.81 12.03 13.11
N TYR A 44 -6.71 12.67 13.54
CA TYR A 44 -5.59 12.02 14.22
C TYR A 44 -5.78 12.02 15.73
N THR A 45 -5.55 10.88 16.37
CA THR A 45 -5.31 10.79 17.83
C THR A 45 -3.86 11.20 18.13
N PRO A 46 -3.46 11.42 19.40
CA PRO A 46 -2.08 11.75 19.75
C PRO A 46 -1.07 10.70 19.24
N LEU A 47 -1.43 9.41 19.29
CA LEU A 47 -0.61 8.33 18.73
C LEU A 47 -0.47 8.43 17.21
N LYS A 48 -1.58 8.65 16.50
CA LYS A 48 -1.57 8.81 15.04
C LYS A 48 -0.84 10.08 14.61
N LEU A 49 -0.93 11.15 15.40
CA LEU A 49 -0.21 12.39 15.16
C LEU A 49 1.31 12.16 15.29
N ALA A 50 1.76 11.45 16.32
CA ALA A 50 3.17 11.08 16.47
C ALA A 50 3.66 10.27 15.26
N ALA A 51 2.82 9.36 14.76
CA ALA A 51 3.10 8.61 13.54
C ALA A 51 3.13 9.51 12.28
N ALA A 52 2.22 10.48 12.15
CA ALA A 52 2.14 11.37 11.00
C ALA A 52 3.35 12.32 10.91
N GLU A 53 3.81 12.84 12.05
CA GLU A 53 5.01 13.68 12.14
C GLU A 53 6.31 12.88 11.93
N GLY A 54 6.27 11.55 12.08
CA GLY A 54 7.45 10.68 11.98
C GLY A 54 8.31 10.69 13.25
N ASP A 55 7.73 11.07 14.39
CA ASP A 55 8.43 11.03 15.68
C ASP A 55 8.46 9.59 16.21
N PHE A 56 9.53 8.88 15.85
CA PHE A 56 9.75 7.50 16.28
C PHE A 56 9.81 7.35 17.80
N VAL A 57 10.40 8.31 18.52
CA VAL A 57 10.64 8.18 19.97
C VAL A 57 9.32 8.36 20.72
N MET A 58 8.54 9.38 20.39
CA MET A 58 7.22 9.59 20.99
C MET A 58 6.25 8.47 20.60
N PHE A 59 6.25 8.03 19.34
CA PHE A 59 5.44 6.90 18.92
C PHE A 59 5.76 5.63 19.72
N ASN A 60 7.05 5.27 19.84
CA ASN A 60 7.45 4.10 20.61
C ASN A 60 7.10 4.26 22.09
N TYR A 61 7.29 5.44 22.68
CA TYR A 61 6.89 5.71 24.06
C TYR A 61 5.38 5.46 24.28
N LEU A 62 4.51 6.03 23.45
CA LEU A 62 3.05 5.87 23.54
C LEU A 62 2.63 4.40 23.37
N VAL A 63 3.23 3.71 22.39
CA VAL A 63 3.02 2.26 22.17
C VAL A 63 3.42 1.44 23.39
N GLN A 64 4.59 1.73 23.99
CA GLN A 64 5.08 1.02 25.17
C GLN A 64 4.19 1.30 26.39
N LYS A 65 3.55 2.47 26.47
CA LYS A 65 2.61 2.81 27.54
C LYS A 65 1.26 2.11 27.39
N GLN A 66 0.78 1.92 26.15
CA GLN A 66 -0.48 1.21 25.86
C GLN A 66 -0.37 -0.33 25.94
N LYS A 67 0.84 -0.88 26.00
CA LYS A 67 1.03 -2.33 26.11
C LYS A 67 0.57 -2.85 27.47
N LYS A 68 -0.07 -4.02 27.48
CA LYS A 68 -0.45 -4.72 28.71
C LYS A 68 0.46 -5.91 28.93
N ILE A 69 1.17 -5.93 30.05
CA ILE A 69 2.02 -7.05 30.45
C ILE A 69 1.17 -8.01 31.28
N TYR A 70 1.05 -9.28 30.86
CA TYR A 70 0.31 -10.28 31.63
C TYR A 70 1.19 -10.99 32.64
N TRP A 71 2.40 -11.37 32.23
CA TRP A 71 3.35 -12.05 33.10
C TRP A 71 4.79 -11.83 32.65
N THR A 72 5.69 -11.92 33.62
CA THR A 72 7.13 -11.84 33.41
C THR A 72 7.78 -12.98 34.19
N MET A 73 8.59 -13.77 33.50
CA MET A 73 9.38 -14.87 34.08
C MET A 73 10.85 -14.63 33.79
N GLY A 74 11.58 -14.09 34.77
CA GLY A 74 12.98 -13.71 34.60
C GLY A 74 13.16 -12.70 33.48
N THR A 75 13.81 -13.11 32.39
CA THR A 75 14.07 -12.28 31.20
C THR A 75 12.97 -12.31 30.14
N ILE A 76 11.99 -13.21 30.27
CA ILE A 76 10.89 -13.38 29.31
C ILE A 76 9.66 -12.64 29.83
N SER A 77 9.10 -11.73 29.01
CA SER A 77 7.87 -11.02 29.33
C SER A 77 6.82 -11.28 28.25
N TYR A 78 5.61 -11.68 28.65
CA TYR A 78 4.46 -11.76 27.76
C TYR A 78 3.66 -10.46 27.85
N CYS A 79 3.60 -9.75 26.73
CA CYS A 79 2.87 -8.49 26.60
C CYS A 79 1.98 -8.51 25.36
N VAL A 80 0.87 -7.77 25.45
CA VAL A 80 -0.09 -7.59 24.37
C VAL A 80 -0.13 -6.11 24.01
N TYR A 81 -0.03 -5.83 22.72
CA TYR A 81 -0.15 -4.48 22.17
C TYR A 81 -1.59 -4.25 21.72
N ASP A 82 -2.10 -3.04 21.95
CA ASP A 82 -3.36 -2.61 21.35
C ASP A 82 -3.11 -2.22 19.88
N LEU A 83 -3.82 -2.87 18.98
CA LEU A 83 -3.69 -2.67 17.53
C LEU A 83 -4.80 -1.78 16.96
N THR A 84 -5.75 -1.32 17.77
CA THR A 84 -6.96 -0.62 17.31
C THR A 84 -6.65 0.62 16.46
N ASN A 85 -5.64 1.40 16.84
CA ASN A 85 -5.20 2.59 16.10
C ASN A 85 -4.09 2.28 15.06
N ILE A 86 -3.47 1.11 15.16
CA ILE A 86 -2.31 0.74 14.33
C ILE A 86 -2.78 0.05 13.05
N ASP A 87 -3.71 -0.90 13.18
CA ASP A 87 -4.24 -1.68 12.07
C ASP A 87 -5.38 -0.95 11.32
N THR A 88 -5.56 -1.28 10.04
CA THR A 88 -6.54 -0.67 9.12
C THR A 88 -7.98 -1.16 9.37
N TRP A 89 -8.21 -2.07 10.33
CA TRP A 89 -9.54 -2.64 10.58
C TRP A 89 -10.47 -1.64 11.30
N GLY A 90 -11.34 -0.98 10.53
CA GLY A 90 -12.42 -0.12 11.06
C GLY A 90 -12.05 1.36 11.25
N ASP A 91 -10.84 1.76 10.87
CA ASP A 91 -10.32 3.11 11.02
C ASP A 91 -9.84 3.66 9.67
N GLN A 92 -10.27 4.86 9.30
CA GLN A 92 -9.96 5.45 7.98
C GLN A 92 -8.55 6.06 7.91
N LYS A 93 -7.86 6.23 9.05
CA LYS A 93 -6.52 6.81 9.14
C LYS A 93 -5.65 6.03 10.13
N SER A 94 -5.49 4.73 9.90
CA SER A 94 -4.64 3.89 10.73
C SER A 94 -3.16 4.29 10.60
N VAL A 95 -2.33 3.88 11.56
CA VAL A 95 -0.87 4.11 11.49
C VAL A 95 -0.27 3.48 10.23
N LEU A 96 -0.74 2.30 9.81
CA LEU A 96 -0.30 1.68 8.56
C LEU A 96 -0.65 2.52 7.32
N ASP A 97 -1.83 3.14 7.29
CA ASP A 97 -2.22 4.02 6.19
C ASP A 97 -1.35 5.29 6.16
N ILE A 98 -1.03 5.84 7.33
CA ILE A 98 -0.12 6.98 7.47
C ILE A 98 1.28 6.62 6.97
N ILE A 99 1.81 5.45 7.33
CA ILE A 99 3.13 4.98 6.90
C ILE A 99 3.19 4.80 5.38
N THR A 100 2.15 4.24 4.77
CA THR A 100 2.11 3.98 3.33
C THR A 100 1.86 5.25 2.51
N THR A 101 1.11 6.21 3.06
CA THR A 101 0.72 7.46 2.37
C THR A 101 1.68 8.62 2.60
N SER A 102 2.45 8.62 3.70
CA SER A 102 3.34 9.74 4.01
C SER A 102 4.53 9.82 3.06
N ARG A 103 4.91 11.06 2.71
CA ARG A 103 6.15 11.36 1.97
C ARG A 103 7.36 11.54 2.88
N ASN A 104 7.13 11.75 4.17
CA ASN A 104 8.20 12.00 5.11
C ASN A 104 9.03 10.72 5.32
N SER A 105 10.34 10.80 5.11
CA SER A 105 11.26 9.68 5.30
C SER A 105 11.31 9.21 6.76
N GLU A 106 11.07 10.10 7.71
CA GLU A 106 11.08 9.78 9.15
C GLU A 106 9.95 8.83 9.52
N VAL A 107 8.78 8.97 8.88
CA VAL A 107 7.63 8.06 9.08
C VAL A 107 7.96 6.63 8.69
N ARG A 108 8.87 6.41 7.72
CA ARG A 108 9.29 5.06 7.33
C ARG A 108 10.03 4.32 8.44
N LYS A 109 10.69 5.05 9.36
CA LYS A 109 11.36 4.45 10.53
C LYS A 109 10.37 3.82 11.50
N LEU A 110 9.09 4.21 11.46
CA LEU A 110 8.03 3.60 12.29
C LEU A 110 7.78 2.12 11.93
N VAL A 111 8.15 1.68 10.73
CA VAL A 111 8.07 0.26 10.34
C VAL A 111 8.97 -0.61 11.24
N ASP A 112 10.07 -0.06 11.75
CA ASP A 112 10.98 -0.77 12.66
C ASP A 112 10.46 -0.83 14.10
N ALA A 113 9.37 -0.12 14.42
CA ALA A 113 8.73 -0.23 15.72
C ALA A 113 8.21 -1.65 15.93
N LYS A 114 8.50 -2.22 17.10
CA LYS A 114 8.22 -3.63 17.42
C LYS A 114 6.80 -4.12 17.04
N PRO A 115 5.69 -3.46 17.45
CA PRO A 115 4.36 -3.96 17.09
C PRO A 115 4.07 -3.88 15.60
N VAL A 116 4.53 -2.83 14.91
CA VAL A 116 4.32 -2.64 13.48
C VAL A 116 5.09 -3.69 12.68
N LYS A 117 6.35 -3.90 13.03
CA LYS A 117 7.22 -4.90 12.40
C LYS A 117 6.65 -6.31 12.54
N GLU A 118 6.29 -6.72 13.75
CA GLU A 118 5.74 -8.05 14.01
C GLU A 118 4.38 -8.25 13.33
N LEU A 119 3.51 -7.23 13.35
CA LEU A 119 2.22 -7.25 12.67
C LEU A 119 2.40 -7.45 11.16
N LEU A 120 3.26 -6.66 10.52
CA LEU A 120 3.53 -6.77 9.08
C LEU A 120 4.15 -8.12 8.71
N HIS A 121 5.09 -8.59 9.53
CA HIS A 121 5.71 -9.90 9.33
C HIS A 121 4.67 -11.04 9.41
N GLN A 122 3.77 -11.00 10.40
CA GLN A 122 2.70 -11.98 10.53
C GLN A 122 1.70 -11.93 9.37
N LYS A 123 1.28 -10.73 8.94
CA LYS A 123 0.39 -10.54 7.78
C LYS A 123 1.02 -11.05 6.49
N TRP A 124 2.30 -10.75 6.28
CA TRP A 124 3.05 -11.20 5.11
C TRP A 124 3.18 -12.72 5.06
N ASN A 125 3.60 -13.34 6.17
CA ASN A 125 3.80 -14.79 6.21
C ASN A 125 2.48 -15.58 6.11
N SER A 126 1.40 -15.05 6.70
CA SER A 126 0.11 -15.74 6.70
C SER A 126 -0.62 -15.64 5.36
N PHE A 127 -0.66 -14.43 4.78
CA PHE A 127 -1.49 -14.10 3.62
C PHE A 127 -0.67 -13.49 2.49
N GLY A 128 0.08 -12.43 2.79
CA GLY A 128 0.71 -11.57 1.77
C GLY A 128 1.57 -12.35 0.76
N TYR A 129 2.46 -13.21 1.25
CA TYR A 129 3.37 -13.98 0.40
C TYR A 129 2.63 -14.89 -0.60
N LYS A 130 1.58 -15.57 -0.15
CA LYS A 130 0.82 -16.51 -1.01
C LYS A 130 0.05 -15.78 -2.09
N TYR A 131 -0.67 -14.71 -1.72
CA TYR A 131 -1.40 -13.90 -2.69
C TYR A 131 -0.43 -13.23 -3.67
N PHE A 132 0.65 -12.64 -3.18
CA PHE A 132 1.66 -12.00 -4.03
C PHE A 132 2.21 -12.96 -5.08
N LEU A 133 2.53 -14.21 -4.72
CA LEU A 133 2.99 -15.21 -5.69
C LEU A 133 1.95 -15.57 -6.74
N ILE A 134 0.70 -15.80 -6.35
CA ILE A 134 -0.39 -16.12 -7.28
C ILE A 134 -0.59 -14.98 -8.30
N TRP A 135 -0.63 -13.74 -7.80
CA TRP A 135 -0.78 -12.56 -8.65
C TRP A 135 0.42 -12.32 -9.54
N MET A 136 1.64 -12.51 -9.03
CA MET A 136 2.87 -12.38 -9.82
C MET A 136 2.90 -13.39 -10.98
N PHE A 137 2.56 -14.65 -10.72
CA PHE A 137 2.50 -15.67 -11.77
C PHE A 137 1.39 -15.36 -12.80
N SER A 138 0.21 -14.96 -12.35
CA SER A 138 -0.90 -14.55 -13.23
C SER A 138 -0.51 -13.39 -14.13
N TYR A 139 0.19 -12.39 -13.60
CA TYR A 139 0.65 -11.23 -14.38
C TYR A 139 1.74 -11.60 -15.39
N ILE A 140 2.70 -12.47 -15.01
CA ILE A 140 3.71 -12.99 -15.95
C ILE A 140 3.03 -13.72 -17.11
N MET A 141 2.05 -14.59 -16.82
CA MET A 141 1.30 -15.29 -17.86
C MET A 141 0.56 -14.32 -18.79
N TYR A 142 -0.06 -13.28 -18.24
CA TYR A 142 -0.70 -12.22 -19.02
C TYR A 142 0.29 -11.53 -19.98
N ILE A 143 1.49 -11.16 -19.50
CA ILE A 143 2.53 -10.52 -20.33
C ILE A 143 3.07 -11.48 -21.40
N ILE A 144 3.19 -12.77 -21.10
CA ILE A 144 3.59 -13.78 -22.11
C ILE A 144 2.54 -13.84 -23.23
N ILE A 145 1.26 -13.93 -22.89
CA ILE A 145 0.16 -13.95 -23.88
C ILE A 145 0.17 -12.67 -24.73
N PHE A 146 0.37 -11.51 -24.10
CA PHE A 146 0.49 -10.23 -24.80
C PHE A 146 1.68 -10.18 -25.76
N THR A 147 2.84 -10.67 -25.32
CA THR A 147 4.07 -10.69 -26.11
C THR A 147 3.92 -11.63 -27.31
N VAL A 148 3.40 -12.84 -27.09
CA VAL A 148 3.12 -13.83 -28.14
C VAL A 148 2.14 -13.26 -29.17
N SER A 149 1.02 -12.68 -28.71
CA SER A 149 0.02 -12.06 -29.61
C SER A 149 0.62 -10.93 -30.44
N SER A 150 1.54 -10.16 -29.85
CA SER A 150 2.23 -9.05 -30.52
C SER A 150 3.29 -9.53 -31.54
N LEU A 151 3.99 -10.63 -31.26
CA LEU A 151 5.00 -11.21 -32.16
C LEU A 151 4.36 -11.83 -33.40
N TYR A 152 3.22 -12.51 -33.25
CA TYR A 152 2.49 -13.14 -34.36
C TYR A 152 1.61 -12.16 -35.15
N ARG A 153 1.97 -10.87 -35.17
CA ARG A 153 1.23 -9.84 -35.90
C ARG A 153 1.12 -10.22 -37.39
N PRO A 154 -0.08 -10.12 -37.99
CA PRO A 154 -0.29 -10.52 -39.37
C PRO A 154 0.37 -9.52 -40.33
N LEU A 155 1.59 -9.84 -40.76
CA LEU A 155 2.38 -9.07 -41.72
C LEU A 155 2.43 -9.80 -43.06
N LYS A 156 2.29 -9.07 -44.17
CA LYS A 156 2.52 -9.58 -45.52
C LYS A 156 3.71 -8.89 -46.18
N PRO A 157 4.52 -9.61 -46.98
CA PRO A 157 5.54 -8.99 -47.82
C PRO A 157 4.85 -8.10 -48.87
N ILE A 158 5.46 -6.96 -49.19
CA ILE A 158 4.94 -6.03 -50.20
C ILE A 158 5.14 -6.67 -51.59
N PRO A 159 4.13 -6.65 -52.48
CA PRO A 159 4.28 -7.17 -53.83
C PRO A 159 5.35 -6.37 -54.63
N PRO A 160 6.16 -7.04 -55.47
CA PRO A 160 7.21 -6.39 -56.25
C PRO A 160 6.58 -5.47 -57.31
N GLY A 161 6.56 -4.17 -57.04
CA GLY A 161 5.94 -3.16 -57.91
C GLY A 161 5.42 -1.91 -57.18
N LEU A 162 5.21 -2.00 -55.86
CA LEU A 162 4.76 -0.88 -55.01
C LEU A 162 5.73 -0.60 -53.85
N SER A 163 6.98 -1.05 -53.98
CA SER A 163 8.00 -0.91 -52.94
C SER A 163 8.79 0.38 -53.14
N ASP A 164 8.48 1.41 -52.37
CA ASP A 164 9.48 2.42 -52.04
C ASP A 164 10.57 1.71 -51.22
N ASN A 165 11.85 1.92 -51.58
CA ASN A 165 13.04 1.19 -51.12
C ASN A 165 13.27 1.12 -49.58
N LEU A 166 12.34 1.64 -48.77
CA LEU A 166 12.42 1.77 -47.31
C LEU A 166 11.49 0.81 -46.54
N THR A 167 10.50 0.14 -47.16
CA THR A 167 9.58 -0.76 -46.43
C THR A 167 9.49 -2.15 -47.06
N ILE A 168 9.61 -3.20 -46.22
CA ILE A 168 9.69 -4.61 -46.67
C ILE A 168 8.41 -5.40 -46.35
N ARG A 169 7.64 -4.95 -45.35
CA ARG A 169 6.43 -5.63 -44.87
C ARG A 169 5.30 -4.61 -44.66
N THR A 170 4.10 -4.97 -45.12
CA THR A 170 2.86 -4.22 -44.85
C THR A 170 1.95 -5.03 -43.93
N GLN A 171 1.12 -4.33 -43.14
CA GLN A 171 0.11 -4.98 -42.31
C GLN A 171 -0.96 -5.62 -43.19
N LYS A 172 -1.36 -6.87 -42.88
CA LYS A 172 -2.48 -7.52 -43.57
C LYS A 172 -3.78 -6.79 -43.23
N THR A 173 -4.73 -6.80 -44.16
CA THR A 173 -6.07 -6.25 -43.89
C THR A 173 -6.85 -7.15 -42.93
N LEU A 174 -7.83 -6.60 -42.22
CA LEU A 174 -8.56 -7.33 -41.16
C LEU A 174 -9.27 -8.59 -41.70
N ALA A 175 -9.82 -8.51 -42.91
CA ALA A 175 -10.49 -9.63 -43.59
C ALA A 175 -9.55 -10.78 -44.01
N GLU A 176 -8.28 -10.47 -44.27
CA GLU A 176 -7.24 -11.44 -44.64
C GLU A 176 -6.53 -12.03 -43.41
N SER A 177 -6.73 -11.44 -42.22
CA SER A 177 -5.95 -11.74 -41.03
C SER A 177 -6.58 -12.81 -40.13
N TYR A 178 -7.82 -13.23 -40.36
CA TYR A 178 -8.54 -14.18 -39.50
C TYR A 178 -9.20 -15.31 -40.30
N GLN A 179 -8.42 -16.02 -41.10
CA GLN A 179 -8.92 -17.12 -41.92
C GLN A 179 -8.39 -18.49 -41.48
N THR A 180 -7.16 -18.54 -40.98
CA THR A 180 -6.53 -19.82 -40.60
C THR A 180 -6.78 -20.16 -39.13
N LYS A 181 -6.63 -21.44 -38.77
CA LYS A 181 -6.76 -21.92 -37.38
C LYS A 181 -5.77 -21.22 -36.44
N GLU A 182 -4.57 -20.89 -36.93
CA GLU A 182 -3.54 -20.16 -36.18
C GLU A 182 -3.97 -18.71 -35.89
N ASP A 183 -4.64 -18.06 -36.83
CA ASP A 183 -5.17 -16.71 -36.64
C ASP A 183 -6.29 -16.66 -35.59
N TYR A 184 -7.11 -17.70 -35.48
CA TYR A 184 -8.13 -17.80 -34.41
C TYR A 184 -7.49 -17.93 -33.02
N LEU A 185 -6.39 -18.67 -32.89
CA LEU A 185 -5.64 -18.74 -31.63
C LEU A 185 -5.09 -17.36 -31.24
N ARG A 186 -4.56 -16.61 -32.21
CA ARG A 186 -4.12 -15.21 -32.01
C ARG A 186 -5.27 -14.31 -31.59
N LEU A 187 -6.44 -14.42 -32.24
CA LEU A 187 -7.63 -13.63 -31.89
C LEU A 187 -8.04 -13.83 -30.43
N VAL A 188 -7.99 -15.06 -29.92
CA VAL A 188 -8.29 -15.35 -28.50
C VAL A 188 -7.29 -14.65 -27.59
N GLY A 189 -5.99 -14.69 -27.93
CA GLY A 189 -4.95 -13.97 -27.19
C GLY A 189 -5.16 -12.45 -27.20
N GLU A 190 -5.46 -11.87 -28.37
CA GLU A 190 -5.80 -10.44 -28.52
C GLU A 190 -7.00 -10.06 -27.63
N LEU A 191 -8.06 -10.87 -27.62
CA LEU A 191 -9.25 -10.62 -26.79
C LEU A 191 -8.93 -10.67 -25.29
N ILE A 192 -8.15 -11.64 -24.84
CA ILE A 192 -7.70 -11.75 -23.44
C ILE A 192 -6.89 -10.50 -23.05
N THR A 193 -6.02 -10.01 -23.92
CA THR A 193 -5.20 -8.82 -23.62
C THR A 193 -6.02 -7.54 -23.52
N ILE A 194 -7.01 -7.36 -24.40
CA ILE A 194 -7.92 -6.21 -24.35
C ILE A 194 -8.76 -6.24 -23.08
N ILE A 195 -9.33 -7.40 -22.72
CA ILE A 195 -10.13 -7.56 -21.50
C ILE A 195 -9.25 -7.30 -20.26
N GLY A 196 -8.05 -7.88 -20.20
CA GLY A 196 -7.13 -7.67 -19.09
C GLY A 196 -6.73 -6.19 -18.93
N ALA A 197 -6.43 -5.50 -20.04
CA ALA A 197 -6.15 -4.06 -20.01
C ALA A 197 -7.34 -3.23 -19.49
N LEU A 198 -8.55 -3.59 -19.88
CA LEU A 198 -9.77 -2.93 -19.41
C LEU A 198 -10.02 -3.16 -17.92
N VAL A 199 -9.78 -4.38 -17.42
CA VAL A 199 -9.86 -4.70 -15.97
C VAL A 199 -8.85 -3.88 -15.16
N ILE A 200 -7.60 -3.78 -15.63
CA ILE A 200 -6.57 -2.96 -15.00
C ILE A 200 -7.02 -1.50 -14.96
N LEU A 201 -7.50 -0.97 -16.08
CA LEU A 201 -7.93 0.42 -16.19
C LEU A 201 -9.13 0.75 -15.27
N ILE A 202 -10.14 -0.12 -15.23
CA ILE A 202 -11.31 0.06 -14.35
C ILE A 202 -10.92 -0.03 -12.87
N SER A 203 -9.91 -0.82 -12.52
CA SER A 203 -9.43 -0.94 -11.14
C SER A 203 -8.58 0.26 -10.72
N GLU A 204 -7.73 0.76 -11.60
CA GLU A 204 -6.79 1.87 -11.33
C GLU A 204 -7.47 3.25 -11.28
N ILE A 205 -8.47 3.52 -12.13
CA ILE A 205 -9.10 4.85 -12.19
C ILE A 205 -9.76 5.26 -10.85
N PRO A 206 -10.59 4.42 -10.21
CA PRO A 206 -11.15 4.74 -8.90
C PRO A 206 -10.08 4.91 -7.82
N TYR A 207 -9.03 4.09 -7.87
CA TYR A 207 -7.91 4.15 -6.94
C TYR A 207 -7.14 5.47 -7.06
N LEU A 208 -6.84 5.89 -8.27
CA LEU A 208 -6.22 7.18 -8.60
C LEU A 208 -7.08 8.36 -8.11
N TYR A 209 -8.40 8.28 -8.32
CA TYR A 209 -9.32 9.33 -7.87
C TYR A 209 -9.36 9.45 -6.34
N ARG A 210 -9.36 8.31 -5.63
CA ARG A 210 -9.39 8.27 -4.15
C ARG A 210 -8.13 8.87 -3.52
N ILE A 211 -6.95 8.60 -4.08
CA ILE A 211 -5.65 9.02 -3.51
C ILE A 211 -5.23 10.42 -4.00
N GLY A 212 -5.68 10.79 -5.20
CA GLY A 212 -5.31 12.01 -5.89
C GLY A 212 -4.02 11.86 -6.71
N PRO A 213 -3.93 12.48 -7.90
CA PRO A 213 -2.88 12.20 -8.87
C PRO A 213 -1.47 12.58 -8.39
N ARG A 214 -1.36 13.66 -7.60
CA ARG A 214 -0.07 14.11 -7.05
C ARG A 214 0.49 13.14 -6.01
N ASN A 215 -0.36 12.48 -5.25
CA ASN A 215 0.06 11.52 -4.22
C ASN A 215 0.33 10.14 -4.82
N TYR A 216 -0.50 9.72 -5.79
CA TYR A 216 -0.29 8.47 -6.53
C TYR A 216 1.05 8.44 -7.28
N LEU A 217 1.37 9.52 -8.03
CA LEU A 217 2.63 9.61 -8.77
C LEU A 217 3.83 9.96 -7.87
N GLY A 218 3.59 10.65 -6.75
CA GLY A 218 4.64 11.10 -5.84
C GLY A 218 5.13 10.04 -4.85
N ASN A 219 4.36 8.97 -4.63
CA ASN A 219 4.72 7.89 -3.71
C ASN A 219 5.04 6.62 -4.48
N THR A 220 6.33 6.28 -4.53
CA THR A 220 6.81 5.03 -5.17
C THR A 220 6.33 3.76 -4.48
N SER A 221 5.84 3.85 -3.24
CA SER A 221 5.22 2.74 -2.49
C SER A 221 3.77 2.45 -2.91
N ILE A 222 3.09 3.42 -3.53
CA ILE A 222 1.67 3.34 -3.89
C ILE A 222 1.48 3.08 -5.38
N GLY A 223 2.41 3.58 -6.22
CA GLY A 223 2.37 3.42 -7.67
C GLY A 223 2.83 2.04 -8.12
N GLY A 224 1.94 1.05 -8.08
CA GLY A 224 2.11 -0.22 -8.76
C GLY A 224 0.77 -0.72 -9.30
N PRO A 225 0.76 -1.61 -10.31
CA PRO A 225 -0.46 -2.17 -10.94
C PRO A 225 -1.24 -3.14 -10.02
N PHE A 226 -1.08 -2.95 -8.72
CA PHE A 226 -1.55 -3.81 -7.66
C PHE A 226 -2.58 -3.17 -6.71
N PRO A 227 -3.49 -2.26 -7.11
CA PRO A 227 -4.64 -1.92 -6.27
C PRO A 227 -5.45 -3.16 -5.89
N LEU A 228 -5.40 -4.22 -6.71
CA LEU A 228 -6.02 -5.52 -6.46
C LEU A 228 -5.36 -6.33 -5.33
N LEU A 229 -4.18 -5.93 -4.83
CA LEU A 229 -3.52 -6.59 -3.69
C LEU A 229 -4.02 -6.10 -2.32
N LEU A 230 -4.84 -5.04 -2.27
CA LEU A 230 -5.21 -4.34 -1.04
C LEU A 230 -6.74 -4.29 -0.85
#